data_AF-A0A953DAP4-F1
#
_entry.id   AF-A0A953DAP4-F1
#
_cell.length_a   1.000
_cell.length_b   1.000
_cell.length_c   1.000
_cell.angle_alpha   90.00
_cell.angle_beta   90.00
_cell.angle_gamma   90.00
#
_symmetry.space_group_name_H-M   'P 1'
#
loop_
_entity.id
_entity.type
_entity.pdbx_description
1 polymer ?
#
loop_
_entity_poly.entity_id
_entity_poly.type
_entity_poly.pdbx_seq_one_letter_code
_entity_poly.pdbx_strand_id
1 'polypeptide(L)'
;MVHAILGRRALYIGVWLALVAILWLAWLAGWWSLAIIGGAIGLHLSGWKTALKVASGIAILLRVIFYGSYAYRTATNGSYSAATSTRSSVSAPADNSRSSITVTHDWSVPIEVPYNTSVTWEHRDNVAYEIQLWRGNALITVKSFPKNPEPDTRDACERFVWIKEGFNRFQIRLVDKEIKETIFDLSVRPYQRGGPCAGYQKATPEVQPERVITITREWSELVEIPVGYRLHFDTLTPVAFAAIDQTGEIRSYPRDYKTGDYPPRDHRVTNFRFMVTDPDMERMQIKVWFTKLP
;
A
#
# COMPACT_ATOMS: atom_id res chain seq x y z
N MET A 1 -5.72 94.37 71.38
CA MET A 1 -6.57 93.19 71.14
C MET A 1 -6.52 92.66 69.70
N VAL A 2 -6.28 93.48 68.66
CA VAL A 2 -6.28 93.06 67.25
C VAL A 2 -5.08 92.17 66.84
N HIS A 3 -3.90 92.32 67.46
CA HIS A 3 -2.72 91.50 67.14
C HIS A 3 -2.82 90.03 67.58
N ALA A 4 -3.64 89.70 68.60
CA ALA A 4 -3.78 88.32 69.07
C ALA A 4 -4.66 87.43 68.16
N ILE A 5 -5.52 88.06 67.34
CA ILE A 5 -6.45 87.34 66.45
C ILE A 5 -5.75 86.93 65.14
N LEU A 6 -4.81 87.75 64.66
CA LEU A 6 -4.02 87.45 63.46
C LEU A 6 -3.06 86.27 63.66
N GLY A 7 -2.42 86.16 64.83
CA GLY A 7 -1.52 85.04 65.14
C GLY A 7 -2.22 83.68 65.16
N ARG A 8 -3.47 83.60 65.66
CA ARG A 8 -4.24 82.36 65.66
C ARG A 8 -4.64 81.92 64.25
N ARG A 9 -5.02 82.86 63.38
CA ARG A 9 -5.37 82.53 61.98
C ARG A 9 -4.18 82.02 61.17
N ALA A 10 -2.99 82.59 61.38
CA ALA A 10 -1.77 82.09 60.75
C ALA A 10 -1.41 80.66 61.21
N LEU A 11 -1.57 80.36 62.49
CA LEU A 11 -1.35 79.03 63.04
C LEU A 11 -2.33 78.00 62.44
N TYR A 12 -3.62 78.34 62.34
CA TYR A 12 -4.63 77.47 61.75
C TYR A 12 -4.36 77.18 60.27
N ILE A 13 -3.94 78.18 59.49
CA ILE A 13 -3.59 77.99 58.08
C ILE A 13 -2.36 77.10 57.95
N GLY A 14 -1.33 77.30 58.78
CA GLY A 14 -0.12 76.46 58.78
C GLY A 14 -0.41 75.00 59.11
N VAL A 15 -1.23 74.74 60.13
CA VAL A 15 -1.64 73.37 60.51
C VAL A 15 -2.49 72.73 59.42
N TRP A 16 -3.39 73.49 58.79
CA TRP A 16 -4.23 72.97 57.73
C TRP A 16 -3.42 72.60 56.47
N LEU A 17 -2.48 73.45 56.06
CA LEU A 17 -1.57 73.16 54.94
C LEU A 17 -0.67 71.95 55.23
N ALA A 18 -0.20 71.80 56.47
CA ALA A 18 0.58 70.63 56.87
C ALA A 18 -0.24 69.33 56.79
N LEU A 19 -1.50 69.35 57.24
CA LEU A 19 -2.39 68.20 57.15
C LEU A 19 -2.70 67.83 55.69
N VAL A 20 -2.94 68.82 54.83
CA VAL A 20 -3.16 68.57 53.39
C VAL A 20 -1.91 67.99 52.73
N ALA A 21 -0.72 68.48 53.07
CA ALA A 21 0.54 67.94 52.55
C ALA A 21 0.76 66.48 53.01
N ILE A 22 0.46 66.16 54.27
CA ILE A 22 0.56 64.78 54.80
C ILE A 22 -0.43 63.85 54.10
N LEU A 23 -1.68 64.27 53.91
CA LEU A 23 -2.69 63.49 53.19
C LEU A 23 -2.31 63.27 51.72
N TRP A 24 -1.73 64.29 51.07
CA TRP A 24 -1.28 64.18 49.69
C TRP A 24 -0.08 63.23 49.54
N LEU A 25 0.88 63.28 50.47
CA LEU A 25 2.01 62.34 50.50
C LEU A 25 1.55 60.90 50.80
N ALA A 26 0.59 60.71 51.70
CA ALA A 26 0.00 59.40 51.98
C ALA A 26 -0.74 58.84 50.75
N TRP A 27 -1.46 59.70 50.02
CA TRP A 27 -2.14 59.31 48.78
C TRP A 27 -1.16 58.89 47.70
N LEU A 28 -0.07 59.65 47.51
CA LEU A 28 1.01 59.26 46.58
C LEU A 28 1.65 57.93 47.00
N ALA A 29 2.00 57.75 48.27
CA ALA A 29 2.59 56.49 48.76
C ALA A 29 1.68 55.27 48.51
N GLY A 30 0.36 55.45 48.63
CA GLY A 30 -0.62 54.42 48.27
C GLY A 30 -0.59 54.05 46.78
N TRP A 31 -0.48 55.05 45.89
CA TRP A 31 -0.38 54.83 44.45
C TRP A 31 0.91 54.11 44.05
N TRP A 32 2.05 54.46 44.64
CA TRP A 32 3.32 53.77 44.39
C TRP A 32 3.27 52.31 44.84
N SER A 33 2.61 52.03 45.96
CA SER A 33 2.45 50.66 46.46
C SER A 33 1.59 49.79 45.53
N LEU A 34 0.49 50.34 44.99
CA LEU A 34 -0.37 49.63 44.03
C LEU A 34 0.33 49.36 42.69
N ALA A 35 1.16 50.28 42.21
CA ALA A 35 1.92 50.10 40.98
C ALA A 35 2.97 48.98 41.10
N ILE A 36 3.66 48.87 42.24
CA ILE A 36 4.64 47.80 42.50
C ILE A 36 3.94 46.44 42.59
N ILE A 37 2.80 46.35 43.26
CA ILE A 37 2.01 45.11 43.35
C ILE A 37 1.49 44.70 41.96
N GLY A 38 0.98 45.65 41.17
CA GLY A 38 0.53 45.39 39.80
C GLY A 38 1.66 44.90 38.88
N GLY A 39 2.86 45.48 38.98
CA GLY A 39 4.04 45.04 38.25
C GLY A 39 4.52 43.64 38.64
N ALA A 40 4.55 43.34 39.94
CA ALA A 40 4.93 42.03 40.45
C ALA A 40 3.94 40.92 40.03
N ILE A 41 2.63 41.20 40.08
CA ILE A 41 1.59 40.29 39.59
C ILE A 41 1.71 40.11 38.07
N GLY A 42 1.99 41.18 37.31
CA GLY A 42 2.20 41.11 35.87
C GLY A 42 3.38 40.23 35.47
N LEU A 43 4.52 40.35 36.16
CA LEU A 43 5.72 39.52 35.94
C LEU A 43 5.48 38.05 36.34
N HIS A 44 4.75 37.81 37.43
CA HIS A 44 4.34 36.45 37.80
C HIS A 44 3.41 35.83 36.75
N LEU A 45 2.42 36.56 36.27
CA LEU A 45 1.49 36.07 35.24
C LEU A 45 2.17 35.87 33.88
N SER A 46 3.15 36.71 33.50
CA SER A 46 3.91 36.50 32.27
C SER A 46 4.85 35.30 32.38
N GLY A 47 5.50 35.12 33.54
CA GLY A 47 6.31 33.94 33.84
C GLY A 47 5.48 32.66 33.78
N TRP A 48 4.28 32.68 34.36
CA TRP A 48 3.34 31.55 34.30
C TRP A 48 2.82 31.28 32.89
N LYS A 49 2.58 32.31 32.06
CA LYS A 49 2.21 32.10 30.65
C LYS A 49 3.33 31.45 29.85
N THR A 50 4.58 31.85 30.07
CA THR A 50 5.74 31.25 29.40
C THR A 50 5.98 29.82 29.91
N ALA A 51 5.88 29.60 31.23
CA ALA A 51 5.98 28.27 31.83
C ALA A 51 4.85 27.34 31.36
N LEU A 52 3.61 27.82 31.25
CA LEU A 52 2.48 27.05 30.69
C LEU A 52 2.66 26.74 29.21
N LYS A 53 3.24 27.65 28.41
CA LYS A 53 3.58 27.37 27.00
C LYS A 53 4.69 26.35 26.86
N VAL A 54 5.71 26.41 27.71
CA VAL A 54 6.80 25.42 27.74
C VAL A 54 6.28 24.08 28.24
N ALA A 55 5.46 24.06 29.29
CA ALA A 55 4.82 22.86 29.81
C ALA A 55 3.82 22.26 28.80
N SER A 56 3.07 23.09 28.05
CA SER A 56 2.23 22.60 26.96
C SER A 56 3.06 22.07 25.81
N GLY A 57 4.18 22.71 25.47
CA GLY A 57 5.13 22.24 24.46
C GLY A 57 5.75 20.90 24.85
N ILE A 58 6.18 20.76 26.10
CA ILE A 58 6.70 19.51 26.67
C ILE A 58 5.60 18.45 26.78
N ALA A 59 4.37 18.80 27.17
CA ALA A 59 3.25 17.86 27.21
C ALA A 59 2.83 17.41 25.80
N ILE A 60 2.93 18.28 24.79
CA ILE A 60 2.74 17.94 23.38
C ILE A 60 3.89 17.06 22.90
N LEU A 61 5.14 17.38 23.23
CA LEU A 61 6.30 16.58 22.86
C LEU A 61 6.24 15.19 23.53
N LEU A 62 5.88 15.13 24.80
CA LEU A 62 5.64 13.89 25.54
C LEU A 62 4.41 13.16 25.00
N ARG A 63 3.35 13.84 24.54
CA ARG A 63 2.25 13.19 23.81
C ARG A 63 2.68 12.66 22.45
N VAL A 64 3.58 13.33 21.74
CA VAL A 64 4.12 12.84 20.45
C VAL A 64 5.04 11.65 20.69
N ILE A 65 5.90 11.72 21.72
CA ILE A 65 6.88 10.69 22.08
C ILE A 65 6.21 9.46 22.74
N PHE A 66 5.23 9.65 23.64
CA PHE A 66 4.57 8.56 24.37
C PHE A 66 3.23 8.12 23.76
N TYR A 67 2.54 8.99 23.02
CA TYR A 67 1.18 8.70 22.53
C TYR A 67 0.97 8.85 21.02
N GLY A 68 1.96 9.30 20.23
CA GLY A 68 1.99 9.24 18.76
C GLY A 68 0.63 9.11 18.07
N SER A 69 -0.29 10.03 18.34
CA SER A 69 -1.65 9.99 17.81
C SER A 69 -1.69 10.99 16.67
N TYR A 70 -1.40 10.48 15.47
CA TYR A 70 -1.64 11.20 14.24
C TYR A 70 -3.13 11.50 14.15
N ALA A 71 -3.50 12.76 14.34
CA ALA A 71 -4.83 13.23 13.99
C ALA A 71 -4.92 13.24 12.45
N TYR A 72 -5.37 12.13 11.88
CA TYR A 72 -5.73 12.07 10.47
C TYR A 72 -6.98 12.93 10.27
N ARG A 73 -6.89 13.90 9.37
CA ARG A 73 -8.02 14.69 8.89
C ARG A 73 -8.77 13.81 7.89
N THR A 74 -9.83 13.13 8.33
CA THR A 74 -10.71 12.38 7.44
C THR A 74 -11.43 13.34 6.51
N ALA A 75 -11.12 13.24 5.21
CA ALA A 75 -12.05 13.69 4.17
C ALA A 75 -13.32 12.85 4.30
N THR A 76 -14.43 13.53 4.51
CA THR A 76 -15.79 12.98 4.60
C THR A 76 -16.13 12.12 3.39
N ASN A 77 -16.33 10.83 3.62
CA ASN A 77 -17.56 10.09 3.30
C ASN A 77 -17.46 8.65 3.81
N GLY A 78 -18.21 8.34 4.89
CA GLY A 78 -18.43 6.98 5.41
C GLY A 78 -17.68 6.65 6.71
N SER A 79 -18.18 7.13 7.85
CA SER A 79 -17.56 6.97 9.18
C SER A 79 -17.97 5.67 9.89
N TYR A 80 -16.99 4.90 10.36
CA TYR A 80 -17.08 4.23 11.67
C TYR A 80 -15.94 4.70 12.57
N SER A 81 -16.32 5.11 13.77
CA SER A 81 -15.47 5.61 14.84
C SER A 81 -14.73 4.45 15.51
N ALA A 82 -13.40 4.43 15.48
CA ALA A 82 -12.62 3.51 16.30
C ALA A 82 -12.44 4.11 17.70
N ALA A 83 -12.95 3.38 18.69
CA ALA A 83 -12.81 3.65 20.11
C ALA A 83 -11.34 3.64 20.54
N THR A 84 -11.02 4.52 21.49
CA THR A 84 -9.82 4.51 22.31
C THR A 84 -9.52 3.09 22.81
N SER A 85 -8.44 2.47 22.32
CA SER A 85 -7.88 1.25 22.90
C SER A 85 -6.36 1.29 22.79
N THR A 86 -5.71 1.18 23.95
CA THR A 86 -4.27 1.17 24.21
C THR A 86 -3.59 -0.11 23.71
N ARG A 87 -3.72 -0.37 22.40
CA ARG A 87 -2.94 -1.36 21.66
C ARG A 87 -2.82 -0.82 20.24
N SER A 88 -1.62 -0.37 19.86
CA SER A 88 -1.37 0.30 18.57
C SER A 88 -1.38 -0.68 17.40
N SER A 89 -2.38 -1.55 17.31
CA SER A 89 -2.66 -2.40 16.17
C SER A 89 -4.02 -2.03 15.58
N VAL A 90 -4.08 -1.94 14.25
CA VAL A 90 -5.34 -1.79 13.53
C VAL A 90 -5.77 -3.19 13.10
N SER A 91 -6.98 -3.61 13.48
CA SER A 91 -7.56 -4.85 12.97
C SER A 91 -8.14 -4.59 11.59
N ALA A 92 -7.74 -5.38 10.60
CA ALA A 92 -8.35 -5.30 9.29
C ALA A 92 -9.79 -5.88 9.33
N PRO A 93 -10.75 -5.29 8.60
CA PRO A 93 -12.11 -5.81 8.53
C PRO A 93 -12.15 -7.18 7.83
N ALA A 94 -12.92 -8.12 8.38
CA ALA A 94 -13.02 -9.51 7.89
C ALA A 94 -13.89 -9.65 6.62
N ASP A 95 -14.76 -8.66 6.37
CA ASP A 95 -15.75 -8.68 5.29
C ASP A 95 -15.35 -7.64 4.25
N ASN A 96 -14.82 -8.10 3.10
CA ASN A 96 -14.69 -7.51 1.74
C ASN A 96 -14.61 -5.98 1.52
N SER A 97 -14.50 -5.21 2.57
CA SER A 97 -14.44 -3.77 2.61
C SER A 97 -13.01 -3.38 2.31
N ARG A 98 -12.86 -2.61 1.24
CA ARG A 98 -11.57 -2.02 0.89
C ARG A 98 -11.23 -1.03 1.98
N SER A 99 -10.21 -1.35 2.76
CA SER A 99 -9.64 -0.44 3.75
C SER A 99 -8.38 0.15 3.14
N SER A 100 -8.17 1.45 3.25
CA SER A 100 -6.96 2.08 2.76
C SER A 100 -5.99 2.35 3.90
N ILE A 101 -4.69 2.13 3.67
CA ILE A 101 -3.62 2.56 4.57
C ILE A 101 -2.69 3.52 3.84
N THR A 102 -2.21 4.51 4.57
CA THR A 102 -1.12 5.37 4.10
C THR A 102 0.20 4.77 4.53
N VAL A 103 1.12 4.62 3.59
CA VAL A 103 2.44 4.03 3.81
C VAL A 103 3.50 5.09 3.47
N THR A 104 4.48 5.24 4.35
CA THR A 104 5.61 6.17 4.23
C THR A 104 6.93 5.40 4.25
N HIS A 105 8.09 6.07 4.31
CA HIS A 105 9.39 5.41 4.52
C HIS A 105 9.55 4.74 5.88
N ASP A 106 8.67 5.05 6.84
CA ASP A 106 8.62 4.37 8.13
C ASP A 106 7.70 3.15 8.05
N TRP A 107 7.92 2.19 8.95
CA TRP A 107 7.02 1.05 9.08
C TRP A 107 5.62 1.52 9.50
N SER A 108 4.62 1.08 8.74
CA SER A 108 3.22 1.31 9.07
C SER A 108 2.90 0.80 10.48
N VAL A 109 1.81 1.32 11.07
CA VAL A 109 1.26 0.72 12.29
C VAL A 109 1.03 -0.78 12.06
N PRO A 110 1.36 -1.66 13.03
CA PRO A 110 1.09 -3.08 12.91
C PRO A 110 -0.37 -3.38 12.58
N ILE A 111 -0.58 -4.11 11.49
CA ILE A 111 -1.92 -4.54 11.07
C ILE A 111 -2.11 -5.97 11.53
N GLU A 112 -3.10 -6.19 12.39
CA GLU A 112 -3.46 -7.51 12.87
C GLU A 112 -4.54 -8.11 11.97
N VAL A 113 -4.33 -9.37 11.60
CA VAL A 113 -5.28 -10.11 10.76
C VAL A 113 -5.62 -11.44 11.42
N PRO A 114 -6.86 -11.94 11.25
CA PRO A 114 -7.22 -13.25 11.74
C PRO A 114 -6.29 -14.33 11.20
N TYR A 115 -6.01 -15.35 12.00
CA TYR A 115 -5.22 -16.50 11.58
C TYR A 115 -5.87 -17.20 10.38
N ASN A 116 -5.09 -17.65 9.40
CA ASN A 116 -5.59 -18.18 8.12
C ASN A 116 -6.41 -17.18 7.30
N THR A 117 -5.95 -15.93 7.20
CA THR A 117 -6.49 -14.98 6.22
C THR A 117 -5.53 -14.79 5.07
N SER A 118 -6.09 -14.54 3.89
CA SER A 118 -5.35 -14.01 2.76
C SER A 118 -5.51 -12.50 2.75
N VAL A 119 -4.38 -11.79 2.77
CA VAL A 119 -4.36 -10.34 2.57
C VAL A 119 -3.95 -10.08 1.13
N THR A 120 -4.72 -9.23 0.48
CA THR A 120 -4.45 -8.67 -0.83
C THR A 120 -4.37 -7.16 -0.68
N TRP A 121 -3.38 -6.52 -1.28
CA TRP A 121 -3.35 -5.05 -1.38
C TRP A 121 -3.07 -4.63 -2.82
N GLU A 122 -3.66 -3.50 -3.18
CA GLU A 122 -3.43 -2.80 -4.43
C GLU A 122 -2.79 -1.45 -4.10
N HIS A 123 -1.68 -1.13 -4.75
CA HIS A 123 -1.08 0.19 -4.67
C HIS A 123 -1.46 0.97 -5.92
N ARG A 124 -1.74 2.27 -5.76
CA ARG A 124 -2.16 3.12 -6.89
C ARG A 124 -0.99 3.61 -7.72
N ASP A 125 0.16 3.76 -7.08
CA ASP A 125 1.35 4.34 -7.68
C ASP A 125 2.41 3.28 -7.89
N ASN A 126 3.19 3.36 -8.95
CA ASN A 126 4.30 2.43 -9.19
C ASN A 126 5.46 2.71 -8.21
N VAL A 127 5.49 1.99 -7.09
CA VAL A 127 6.40 2.24 -5.96
C VAL A 127 7.16 0.97 -5.57
N ALA A 128 8.40 1.15 -5.08
CA ALA A 128 9.12 0.09 -4.37
C ALA A 128 8.79 0.11 -2.87
N TYR A 129 8.51 -1.06 -2.30
CA TYR A 129 8.11 -1.20 -0.89
C TYR A 129 8.59 -2.52 -0.28
N GLU A 130 8.54 -2.58 1.05
CA GLU A 130 8.92 -3.74 1.84
C GLU A 130 7.83 -4.12 2.82
N ILE A 131 7.75 -5.42 3.12
CA ILE A 131 6.75 -5.98 4.04
C ILE A 131 7.41 -6.89 5.06
N GLN A 132 7.05 -6.70 6.32
CA GLN A 132 7.39 -7.60 7.42
C GLN A 132 6.18 -8.44 7.82
N LEU A 133 6.39 -9.75 7.98
CA LEU A 133 5.35 -10.69 8.41
C LEU A 133 5.68 -11.30 9.77
N TRP A 134 4.68 -11.37 10.63
CA TRP A 134 4.83 -11.88 11.99
C TRP A 134 3.84 -13.01 12.29
N ARG A 135 4.31 -14.03 13.01
CA ARG A 135 3.48 -15.05 13.65
C ARG A 135 3.65 -14.93 15.16
N GLY A 136 2.58 -14.51 15.83
CA GLY A 136 2.67 -14.07 17.22
C GLY A 136 3.64 -12.90 17.33
N ASN A 137 4.71 -13.08 18.11
CA ASN A 137 5.77 -12.09 18.29
C ASN A 137 7.06 -12.45 17.52
N ALA A 138 7.03 -13.44 16.62
CA ALA A 138 8.20 -13.83 15.83
C ALA A 138 8.08 -13.29 14.39
N LEU A 139 9.12 -12.58 13.93
CA LEU A 139 9.25 -12.15 12.53
C LEU A 139 9.55 -13.40 11.69
N ILE A 140 8.70 -13.67 10.69
CA ILE A 140 8.85 -14.82 9.80
C ILE A 140 9.72 -14.46 8.61
N THR A 141 9.42 -13.33 7.95
CA THR A 141 10.09 -12.94 6.72
C THR A 141 9.93 -11.45 6.45
N VAL A 142 10.86 -10.94 5.63
CA VAL A 142 10.82 -9.61 5.04
C VAL A 142 10.85 -9.81 3.53
N LYS A 143 9.89 -9.20 2.81
CA LYS A 143 9.82 -9.25 1.35
C LYS A 143 9.95 -7.84 0.78
N SER A 144 10.81 -7.67 -0.21
CA SER A 144 11.03 -6.41 -0.92
C SER A 144 10.44 -6.52 -2.33
N PHE A 145 9.77 -5.46 -2.77
CA PHE A 145 9.10 -5.36 -4.07
C PHE A 145 9.67 -4.17 -4.84
N PRO A 146 10.21 -4.36 -6.07
CA PRO A 146 10.81 -3.28 -6.85
C PRO A 146 9.76 -2.39 -7.53
N LYS A 147 10.20 -1.20 -7.97
CA LYS A 147 9.44 -0.30 -8.85
C LYS A 147 9.39 -0.92 -10.25
N ASN A 148 8.19 -1.08 -10.83
CA ASN A 148 7.92 -1.88 -12.02
C ASN A 148 8.46 -3.32 -11.89
N PRO A 149 7.70 -4.29 -11.35
CA PRO A 149 8.07 -5.68 -11.56
C PRO A 149 8.19 -5.90 -13.07
N GLU A 150 9.36 -6.36 -13.51
CA GLU A 150 9.62 -6.70 -14.91
C GLU A 150 8.53 -7.69 -15.37
N PRO A 151 8.01 -7.60 -16.60
CA PRO A 151 6.93 -8.47 -17.06
C PRO A 151 7.49 -9.85 -17.38
N ASP A 152 8.01 -10.56 -16.37
CA ASP A 152 8.26 -11.98 -16.47
C ASP A 152 6.94 -12.72 -16.23
N THR A 153 6.74 -13.76 -17.03
CA THR A 153 5.44 -14.31 -17.44
C THR A 153 4.74 -15.18 -16.39
N ARG A 154 4.86 -14.82 -15.11
CA ARG A 154 4.07 -15.34 -13.98
C ARG A 154 3.36 -14.27 -13.18
N ASP A 155 3.62 -13.00 -13.47
CA ASP A 155 3.30 -11.88 -12.59
C ASP A 155 2.17 -10.97 -13.12
N ALA A 156 1.39 -11.43 -14.11
CA ALA A 156 0.18 -10.72 -14.56
C ALA A 156 -0.98 -10.71 -13.52
N CYS A 157 -0.78 -11.29 -12.33
CA CYS A 157 -1.64 -11.09 -11.15
C CYS A 157 -1.14 -9.96 -10.21
N GLU A 158 -0.01 -9.32 -10.50
CA GLU A 158 0.70 -8.37 -9.63
C GLU A 158 0.20 -6.92 -9.71
N ARG A 159 -1.11 -6.70 -9.64
CA ARG A 159 -1.58 -5.58 -8.79
C ARG A 159 -1.83 -6.01 -7.37
N PHE A 160 -1.77 -7.32 -7.11
CA PHE A 160 -2.21 -7.94 -5.87
C PHE A 160 -1.11 -8.87 -5.37
N VAL A 161 -0.30 -8.41 -4.43
CA VAL A 161 0.63 -9.30 -3.75
C VAL A 161 -0.16 -10.18 -2.77
N TRP A 162 0.10 -11.48 -2.83
CA TRP A 162 -0.54 -12.48 -1.99
C TRP A 162 0.47 -13.17 -1.09
N ILE A 163 0.10 -13.32 0.18
CA ILE A 163 0.93 -14.00 1.17
C ILE A 163 0.16 -15.20 1.72
N LYS A 164 0.72 -16.39 1.43
CA LYS A 164 0.20 -17.71 1.86
C LYS A 164 0.53 -18.05 3.31
N GLU A 165 1.43 -17.30 3.91
CA GLU A 165 2.07 -17.69 5.16
C GLU A 165 1.10 -17.48 6.32
N GLY A 166 1.07 -18.42 7.29
CA GLY A 166 0.26 -18.27 8.49
C GLY A 166 0.82 -17.17 9.40
N PHE A 167 0.64 -15.92 9.01
CA PHE A 167 0.92 -14.72 9.80
C PHE A 167 -0.37 -14.24 10.46
N ASN A 168 -0.23 -13.48 11.53
CA ASN A 168 -1.34 -12.81 12.21
C ASN A 168 -1.09 -11.30 12.37
N ARG A 169 0.07 -10.82 11.91
CA ARG A 169 0.45 -9.40 11.92
C ARG A 169 1.40 -9.09 10.77
N PHE A 170 1.25 -7.92 10.16
CA PHE A 170 2.20 -7.42 9.16
C PHE A 170 2.37 -5.89 9.24
N GLN A 171 3.45 -5.40 8.62
CA GLN A 171 3.75 -3.99 8.44
C GLN A 171 4.30 -3.74 7.05
N ILE A 172 4.08 -2.55 6.50
CA ILE A 172 4.56 -2.13 5.18
C ILE A 172 5.37 -0.85 5.33
N ARG A 173 6.44 -0.70 4.55
CA ARG A 173 7.15 0.58 4.38
C ARG A 173 7.51 0.83 2.93
N LEU A 174 7.62 2.09 2.54
CA LEU A 174 8.18 2.51 1.27
C LEU A 174 9.70 2.40 1.29
N VAL A 175 10.23 1.91 0.17
CA VAL A 175 11.68 1.88 -0.10
C VAL A 175 12.04 2.86 -1.23
N ASP A 176 11.06 3.24 -2.06
CA ASP A 176 11.24 4.26 -3.10
C ASP A 176 11.51 5.63 -2.48
N LYS A 177 12.73 6.14 -2.64
CA LYS A 177 13.17 7.44 -2.10
C LYS A 177 12.47 8.64 -2.75
N GLU A 178 11.91 8.48 -3.96
CA GLU A 178 11.26 9.56 -4.69
C GLU A 178 9.84 9.85 -4.16
N ILE A 179 9.22 8.86 -3.51
CA ILE A 179 7.82 8.91 -3.08
C ILE A 179 7.77 8.98 -1.57
N LYS A 180 7.29 10.12 -1.03
CA LYS A 180 7.22 10.36 0.41
C LYS A 180 6.13 9.53 1.10
N GLU A 181 5.00 9.36 0.44
CA GLU A 181 3.87 8.58 0.92
C GLU A 181 3.04 8.06 -0.25
N THR A 182 2.34 6.95 -0.05
CA THR A 182 1.33 6.43 -0.99
C THR A 182 0.21 5.73 -0.24
N ILE A 183 -0.86 5.39 -0.94
CA ILE A 183 -2.04 4.73 -0.39
C ILE A 183 -2.13 3.31 -0.95
N PHE A 184 -2.25 2.35 -0.03
CA PHE A 184 -2.50 0.95 -0.33
C PHE A 184 -3.96 0.63 0.01
N ASP A 185 -4.71 0.14 -0.96
CA ASP A 185 -6.06 -0.38 -0.79
C ASP A 185 -5.96 -1.87 -0.40
N LEU A 186 -6.25 -2.20 0.86
CA LEU A 186 -6.24 -3.56 1.39
C LEU A 186 -7.60 -4.23 1.32
N SER A 187 -7.56 -5.51 1.01
CA SER A 187 -8.66 -6.46 1.14
C SER A 187 -8.18 -7.68 1.91
N VAL A 188 -8.83 -7.95 3.05
CA VAL A 188 -8.60 -9.18 3.81
C VAL A 188 -9.74 -10.13 3.53
N ARG A 189 -9.41 -11.38 3.24
CA ARG A 189 -10.38 -12.44 2.98
C ARG A 189 -10.03 -13.68 3.79
N PRO A 190 -11.00 -14.50 4.19
CA PRO A 190 -10.73 -15.85 4.70
C PRO A 190 -9.84 -16.57 3.70
N TYR A 191 -8.82 -17.29 4.17
CA TYR A 191 -7.95 -18.06 3.29
C TYR A 191 -8.80 -19.05 2.49
N GLN A 192 -8.91 -18.81 1.19
CA GLN A 192 -9.46 -19.77 0.26
C GLN A 192 -8.30 -20.55 -0.36
N ARG A 193 -8.37 -21.87 -0.31
CA ARG A 193 -7.38 -22.75 -0.95
C ARG A 193 -7.43 -22.48 -2.46
N GLY A 194 -6.42 -21.79 -2.97
CA GLY A 194 -6.32 -21.36 -4.38
C GLY A 194 -6.23 -19.84 -4.57
N GLY A 195 -6.45 -19.02 -3.54
CA GLY A 195 -6.37 -17.55 -3.61
C GLY A 195 -7.46 -16.90 -4.49
N PRO A 196 -7.44 -15.56 -4.68
CA PRO A 196 -8.30 -14.88 -5.66
C PRO A 196 -7.98 -15.31 -7.11
N CYS A 197 -6.85 -15.96 -7.32
CA CYS A 197 -6.49 -16.66 -8.55
C CYS A 197 -7.07 -18.08 -8.61
N ALA A 198 -7.93 -18.52 -7.67
CA ALA A 198 -8.57 -19.84 -7.74
C ALA A 198 -9.61 -19.91 -8.88
N GLY A 199 -10.12 -18.76 -9.34
CA GLY A 199 -10.86 -18.65 -10.61
C GLY A 199 -9.95 -18.72 -11.85
N TYR A 200 -8.65 -18.45 -11.65
CA TYR A 200 -7.54 -18.87 -12.51
C TYR A 200 -6.91 -20.16 -11.95
N GLN A 201 -7.70 -21.06 -11.35
CA GLN A 201 -7.44 -22.47 -11.58
C GLN A 201 -7.28 -22.53 -13.09
N LYS A 202 -6.04 -22.77 -13.53
CA LYS A 202 -5.66 -23.15 -14.89
C LYS A 202 -6.91 -23.75 -15.50
N ALA A 203 -7.70 -22.95 -16.23
CA ALA A 203 -8.85 -23.48 -16.93
C ALA A 203 -8.18 -24.60 -17.69
N THR A 204 -8.54 -25.85 -17.43
CA THR A 204 -7.96 -27.00 -18.11
C THR A 204 -7.92 -26.57 -19.56
N PRO A 205 -6.74 -26.24 -20.12
CA PRO A 205 -6.62 -25.22 -21.16
C PRO A 205 -7.57 -25.65 -22.22
N GLU A 206 -8.68 -24.93 -22.44
CA GLU A 206 -9.87 -25.49 -23.10
C GLU A 206 -9.42 -26.25 -24.33
N VAL A 207 -9.28 -27.58 -24.17
CA VAL A 207 -8.56 -28.39 -25.14
C VAL A 207 -9.61 -28.56 -26.19
N GLN A 208 -9.48 -27.80 -27.28
CA GLN A 208 -10.28 -28.04 -28.46
C GLN A 208 -10.14 -29.54 -28.80
N PRO A 209 -11.25 -30.21 -29.16
CA PRO A 209 -11.27 -31.65 -29.30
C PRO A 209 -10.12 -32.11 -30.19
N GLU A 210 -9.39 -33.11 -29.69
CA GLU A 210 -8.26 -33.68 -30.39
C GLU A 210 -8.71 -34.13 -31.78
N ARG A 211 -8.01 -33.67 -32.82
CA ARG A 211 -8.29 -34.06 -34.19
C ARG A 211 -7.15 -34.95 -34.68
N VAL A 212 -7.49 -36.10 -35.24
CA VAL A 212 -6.53 -36.94 -35.95
C VAL A 212 -6.63 -36.60 -37.43
N ILE A 213 -5.53 -36.12 -38.01
CA ILE A 213 -5.40 -35.85 -39.43
C ILE A 213 -4.54 -36.94 -40.08
N THR A 214 -4.95 -37.38 -41.27
CA THR A 214 -4.13 -38.26 -42.10
C THR A 214 -3.36 -37.40 -43.08
N ILE A 215 -2.04 -37.49 -43.05
CA ILE A 215 -1.14 -36.72 -43.91
C ILE A 215 -0.48 -37.68 -44.90
N THR A 216 -0.21 -37.22 -46.12
CA THR A 216 0.40 -38.01 -47.20
C THR A 216 1.69 -37.35 -47.67
N ARG A 217 2.26 -37.78 -48.80
CA ARG A 217 3.37 -37.08 -49.47
C ARG A 217 2.99 -35.73 -50.06
N GLU A 218 1.70 -35.42 -50.11
CA GLU A 218 1.18 -34.11 -50.46
C GLU A 218 0.87 -33.31 -49.19
N TRP A 219 0.85 -31.99 -49.30
CA TRP A 219 0.46 -31.13 -48.19
C TRP A 219 -0.98 -31.42 -47.75
N SER A 220 -1.16 -31.62 -46.45
CA SER A 220 -2.45 -31.86 -45.82
C SER A 220 -3.44 -30.71 -46.06
N GLU A 221 -4.69 -30.95 -45.66
CA GLU A 221 -5.63 -29.87 -45.42
C GLU A 221 -5.06 -28.82 -44.45
N LEU A 222 -5.59 -27.60 -44.55
CA LEU A 222 -5.18 -26.48 -43.72
C LEU A 222 -5.63 -26.71 -42.27
N VAL A 223 -4.68 -26.65 -41.34
CA VAL A 223 -4.94 -26.65 -39.90
C VAL A 223 -4.93 -25.20 -39.42
N GLU A 224 -6.11 -24.65 -39.16
CA GLU A 224 -6.28 -23.30 -38.61
C GLU A 224 -6.10 -23.31 -37.08
N ILE A 225 -5.22 -22.45 -36.59
CA ILE A 225 -5.01 -22.17 -35.18
C ILE A 225 -5.93 -21.01 -34.78
N PRO A 226 -6.86 -21.22 -33.83
CA PRO A 226 -7.66 -20.12 -33.31
C PRO A 226 -6.78 -19.03 -32.68
N VAL A 227 -7.17 -17.77 -32.82
CA VAL A 227 -6.42 -16.65 -32.23
C VAL A 227 -6.25 -16.84 -30.73
N GLY A 228 -5.01 -16.71 -30.25
CA GLY A 228 -4.68 -16.90 -28.84
C GLY A 228 -4.55 -18.37 -28.43
N TYR A 229 -4.34 -19.31 -29.36
CA TYR A 229 -4.05 -20.71 -29.07
C TYR A 229 -2.66 -21.13 -29.56
N ARG A 230 -2.12 -22.19 -28.95
CA ARG A 230 -0.91 -22.91 -29.33
C ARG A 230 -1.29 -24.24 -29.96
N LEU A 231 -0.70 -24.55 -31.11
CA LEU A 231 -0.80 -25.87 -31.75
C LEU A 231 0.18 -26.85 -31.10
N HIS A 232 -0.36 -27.99 -30.72
CA HIS A 232 0.38 -29.17 -30.34
C HIS A 232 0.10 -30.29 -31.32
N PHE A 233 1.09 -31.14 -31.55
CA PHE A 233 0.91 -32.33 -32.34
C PHE A 233 1.71 -33.51 -31.79
N ASP A 234 1.19 -34.70 -32.06
CA ASP A 234 1.81 -35.98 -31.70
C ASP A 234 1.70 -36.94 -32.88
N THR A 235 2.80 -37.58 -33.22
CA THR A 235 2.83 -38.61 -34.27
C THR A 235 2.38 -39.94 -33.68
N LEU A 236 1.40 -40.59 -34.30
CA LEU A 236 0.97 -41.93 -33.87
C LEU A 236 1.94 -43.03 -34.33
N THR A 237 2.80 -42.72 -35.30
CA THR A 237 3.78 -43.63 -35.91
C THR A 237 5.11 -42.92 -36.14
N PRO A 238 6.27 -43.58 -35.91
CA PRO A 238 7.58 -42.98 -36.11
C PRO A 238 7.90 -42.82 -37.60
N VAL A 239 7.59 -41.65 -38.15
CA VAL A 239 7.70 -41.32 -39.57
C VAL A 239 8.24 -39.91 -39.70
N ALA A 240 9.18 -39.68 -40.61
CA ALA A 240 9.69 -38.35 -40.87
C ALA A 240 8.64 -37.51 -41.61
N PHE A 241 8.42 -36.29 -41.16
CA PHE A 241 7.43 -35.38 -41.73
C PHE A 241 7.92 -33.94 -41.73
N ALA A 242 7.26 -33.08 -42.49
CA ALA A 242 7.50 -31.64 -42.48
C ALA A 242 6.20 -30.88 -42.19
N ALA A 243 6.34 -29.71 -41.59
CA ALA A 243 5.27 -28.73 -41.45
C ALA A 243 5.66 -27.44 -42.17
N ILE A 244 4.70 -26.83 -42.87
CA ILE A 244 4.84 -25.50 -43.46
C ILE A 244 3.84 -24.56 -42.79
N ASP A 245 4.30 -23.36 -42.47
CA ASP A 245 3.44 -22.30 -41.97
C ASP A 245 2.95 -21.38 -43.09
N GLN A 246 2.07 -20.44 -42.75
CA GLN A 246 1.58 -19.44 -43.70
C GLN A 246 2.65 -18.47 -44.26
N THR A 247 3.82 -18.39 -43.63
CA THR A 247 4.95 -17.58 -44.13
C THR A 247 5.74 -18.32 -45.20
N GLY A 248 5.49 -19.63 -45.34
CA GLY A 248 6.24 -20.53 -46.22
C GLY A 248 7.47 -21.14 -45.55
N GLU A 249 7.66 -20.94 -44.24
CA GLU A 249 8.76 -21.57 -43.50
C GLU A 249 8.47 -23.06 -43.34
N ILE A 250 9.36 -23.90 -43.91
CA ILE A 250 9.27 -25.35 -43.82
C ILE A 250 10.17 -25.84 -42.68
N ARG A 251 9.58 -26.61 -41.76
CA ARG A 251 10.31 -27.32 -40.71
C ARG A 251 10.19 -28.83 -40.90
N SER A 252 11.32 -29.51 -40.94
CA SER A 252 11.41 -30.97 -41.05
C SER A 252 11.66 -31.61 -39.69
N TYR A 253 11.00 -32.73 -39.44
CA TYR A 253 11.06 -33.51 -38.21
C TYR A 253 11.51 -34.95 -38.51
N PRO A 254 12.48 -35.50 -37.76
CA PRO A 254 12.98 -36.86 -37.96
C PRO A 254 12.00 -37.93 -37.49
N ARG A 255 12.23 -39.21 -37.86
CA ARG A 255 11.32 -40.34 -37.55
C ARG A 255 11.05 -40.55 -36.07
N ASP A 256 12.00 -40.20 -35.21
CA ASP A 256 11.92 -40.38 -33.75
C ASP A 256 11.23 -39.21 -33.04
N TYR A 257 10.83 -38.17 -33.78
CA TYR A 257 10.16 -37.00 -33.23
C TYR A 257 8.69 -37.30 -32.94
N LYS A 258 8.38 -37.58 -31.68
CA LYS A 258 7.02 -37.97 -31.25
C LYS A 258 6.10 -36.77 -31.07
N THR A 259 6.51 -35.82 -30.25
CA THR A 259 5.65 -34.71 -29.82
C THR A 259 6.35 -33.39 -30.08
N GLY A 260 5.62 -32.42 -30.61
CA GLY A 260 6.13 -31.07 -30.83
C GLY A 260 5.10 -30.00 -30.52
N ASP A 261 5.65 -28.85 -30.16
CA ASP A 261 4.91 -27.61 -30.02
C ASP A 261 5.34 -26.68 -31.14
N TYR A 262 4.39 -26.11 -31.87
CA TYR A 262 4.73 -24.99 -32.76
C TYR A 262 4.61 -23.70 -31.95
N PRO A 263 5.71 -22.98 -31.69
CA PRO A 263 5.64 -21.79 -30.86
C PRO A 263 5.00 -20.65 -31.66
N PRO A 264 4.00 -19.95 -31.11
CA PRO A 264 3.66 -18.60 -31.53
C PRO A 264 4.65 -17.66 -30.84
N ARG A 265 5.92 -17.64 -31.28
CA ARG A 265 6.83 -16.54 -30.87
C ARG A 265 6.40 -15.21 -31.49
N ASP A 266 5.61 -15.28 -32.55
CA ASP A 266 4.96 -14.16 -33.19
C ASP A 266 3.47 -14.48 -33.31
N HIS A 267 2.59 -13.61 -32.81
CA HIS A 267 1.13 -13.83 -32.75
C HIS A 267 0.47 -13.88 -34.15
N ARG A 268 1.27 -13.97 -35.20
CA ARG A 268 0.85 -13.84 -36.58
C ARG A 268 0.52 -15.18 -37.21
N VAL A 269 1.17 -16.28 -36.80
CA VAL A 269 1.00 -17.57 -37.48
C VAL A 269 -0.32 -18.23 -37.09
N THR A 270 -1.26 -18.28 -38.04
CA THR A 270 -2.62 -18.81 -37.82
C THR A 270 -2.86 -20.13 -38.54
N ASN A 271 -2.01 -20.55 -39.49
CA ASN A 271 -2.33 -21.72 -40.33
C ASN A 271 -1.11 -22.62 -40.59
N PHE A 272 -1.32 -23.95 -40.59
CA PHE A 272 -0.30 -24.97 -40.85
C PHE A 272 -0.76 -26.02 -41.85
N ARG A 273 0.20 -26.62 -42.57
CA ARG A 273 0.02 -27.89 -43.29
C ARG A 273 1.16 -28.83 -42.98
N PHE A 274 0.89 -30.13 -43.09
CA PHE A 274 1.85 -31.19 -42.82
C PHE A 274 2.02 -32.07 -44.07
N MET A 275 3.19 -32.66 -44.26
CA MET A 275 3.42 -33.69 -45.28
C MET A 275 4.42 -34.75 -44.78
N VAL A 276 4.28 -35.98 -45.27
CA VAL A 276 5.23 -37.06 -45.06
C VAL A 276 6.46 -36.82 -45.91
N THR A 277 7.64 -36.81 -45.29
CA THR A 277 8.93 -36.71 -45.99
C THR A 277 9.70 -38.03 -45.99
N ASP A 278 9.18 -39.05 -45.30
CA ASP A 278 9.77 -40.37 -45.24
C ASP A 278 9.62 -41.13 -46.58
N PRO A 279 10.73 -41.56 -47.22
CA PRO A 279 10.67 -42.28 -48.49
C PRO A 279 10.05 -43.68 -48.37
N ASP A 280 9.95 -44.23 -47.17
CA ASP A 280 9.42 -45.59 -46.94
C ASP A 280 7.91 -45.58 -46.64
N MET A 281 7.31 -44.40 -46.47
CA MET A 281 5.91 -44.25 -46.09
C MET A 281 5.17 -43.34 -47.07
N GLU A 282 3.90 -43.67 -47.32
CA GLU A 282 3.01 -42.85 -48.17
C GLU A 282 2.05 -41.99 -47.35
N ARG A 283 1.74 -42.43 -46.13
CA ARG A 283 0.78 -41.77 -45.23
C ARG A 283 1.11 -42.00 -43.76
N MET A 284 0.75 -41.06 -42.91
CA MET A 284 0.76 -41.23 -41.44
C MET A 284 -0.39 -40.48 -40.79
N GLN A 285 -0.66 -40.80 -39.52
CA GLN A 285 -1.62 -40.08 -38.71
C GLN A 285 -0.91 -39.18 -37.71
N ILE A 286 -1.31 -37.91 -37.69
CA ILE A 286 -0.88 -36.92 -36.70
C ILE A 286 -2.09 -36.54 -35.88
N LYS A 287 -1.94 -36.60 -34.57
CA LYS A 287 -2.90 -36.09 -33.60
C LYS A 287 -2.57 -34.62 -33.35
N VAL A 288 -3.51 -33.72 -33.55
CA VAL A 288 -3.35 -32.28 -33.29
C VAL A 288 -4.35 -31.82 -32.22
N TRP A 289 -3.91 -30.92 -31.36
CA TRP A 289 -4.78 -30.27 -30.38
C TRP A 289 -4.28 -28.86 -30.09
N PHE A 290 -5.15 -28.06 -29.49
CA PHE A 290 -4.87 -26.65 -29.22
C PHE A 290 -4.96 -26.37 -27.73
N THR A 291 -4.02 -25.60 -27.21
CA THR A 291 -4.11 -25.06 -25.86
C THR A 291 -4.19 -23.54 -25.92
N LYS A 292 -5.09 -22.95 -25.15
CA LYS A 292 -5.18 -21.49 -25.05
C LYS A 292 -3.87 -20.93 -24.50
N LEU A 293 -3.29 -19.94 -25.17
CA LEU A 293 -2.14 -19.20 -24.68
C LEU A 293 -2.53 -18.44 -23.40
N PRO A 294 -1.62 -18.34 -22.41
CA PRO A 294 -1.87 -17.62 -21.17
C PRO A 294 -2.11 -16.12 -21.41
#